data_AF-A0A0J9SMQ3-F1
#
_entry.id   AF-A0A0J9SMQ3-F1
#
_cell.length_a   1.000
_cell.length_b   1.000
_cell.length_c   1.000
_cell.angle_alpha   90.00
_cell.angle_beta   90.00
_cell.angle_gamma   90.00
#
_symmetry.space_group_name_H-M   'P 1'
#
loop_
_entity.id
_entity.type
_entity.pdbx_description
1 polymer ?
#
loop_
_entity_poly.entity_id
_entity_poly.type
_entity_poly.pdbx_seq_one_letter_code
_entity_poly.pdbx_strand_id
1 'polypeptide(L)'
;MVTESGQSGFSIKELPSEKLYDWLNSNLTSTAQYYSDCYTLKDSYKQDDRIIGLCARVVKYIKNKPYISNGEHLKDHHCNLLSYWIYEQLVSYYGDNSNETFHVFADILRVLSGLKYYLNNNKCELNSSIPIIPDRQEKKELYKYCIDYKTILEKSKHRKDQCNEYYKYVQKKIQLYKKYETFCSSSDKRNCPDFYENCKKNDPKVLLDQLKCKEEMLNEKQKPEDSPVLTQGKNSI
;
A
#
# COMPACT_ATOMS: atom_id res chain seq x y z
N MET A 1 -27.48 1.37 -11.39
CA MET A 1 -27.17 2.41 -10.39
C MET A 1 -27.03 1.73 -9.03
N VAL A 2 -25.80 1.44 -8.62
CA VAL A 2 -25.44 1.16 -7.22
C VAL A 2 -24.15 1.92 -7.00
N THR A 3 -24.23 2.95 -6.19
CA THR A 3 -23.13 3.86 -5.82
C THR A 3 -22.18 3.13 -4.88
N GLU A 4 -20.94 2.88 -5.31
CA GLU A 4 -19.86 2.51 -4.41
C GLU A 4 -19.58 3.67 -3.46
N SER A 5 -19.68 3.39 -2.16
CA SER A 5 -19.27 4.30 -1.09
C SER A 5 -17.76 4.50 -1.17
N GLY A 6 -17.34 5.60 -1.77
CA GLY A 6 -15.96 6.07 -1.74
C GLY A 6 -15.56 6.42 -0.30
N GLN A 7 -14.84 5.53 0.37
CA GLN A 7 -14.00 5.93 1.49
C GLN A 7 -12.78 6.64 0.91
N SER A 8 -12.78 7.97 0.98
CA SER A 8 -11.60 8.78 0.69
C SER A 8 -10.50 8.45 1.70
N GLY A 9 -9.60 7.56 1.30
CA GLY A 9 -8.33 7.35 1.99
C GLY A 9 -7.55 8.66 1.95
N PHE A 10 -7.48 9.34 3.10
CA PHE A 10 -6.65 10.53 3.27
C PHE A 10 -5.19 10.11 3.05
N SER A 11 -4.55 10.65 2.01
CA SER A 11 -3.19 10.31 1.59
C SER A 11 -2.20 11.29 2.21
N ILE A 12 -1.35 10.78 3.09
CA ILE A 12 -0.16 11.49 3.55
C ILE A 12 0.96 11.16 2.55
N LYS A 13 0.99 11.89 1.42
CA LYS A 13 1.84 11.68 0.20
C LYS A 13 3.34 11.53 0.44
N GLU A 14 3.77 11.59 1.68
CA GLU A 14 5.14 11.48 2.10
C GLU A 14 5.47 10.23 2.93
N LEU A 15 4.47 9.39 3.21
CA LEU A 15 4.67 8.07 3.77
C LEU A 15 5.33 7.16 2.73
N PRO A 16 6.25 6.26 3.12
CA PRO A 16 6.97 5.43 2.17
C PRO A 16 6.06 4.59 1.29
N SER A 17 5.02 3.98 1.86
CA SER A 17 4.10 3.13 1.10
C SER A 17 3.31 3.93 0.05
N GLU A 18 2.88 5.14 0.41
CA GLU A 18 2.16 6.05 -0.49
C GLU A 18 3.07 6.60 -1.59
N LYS A 19 4.28 7.05 -1.23
CA LYS A 19 5.28 7.50 -2.21
C LYS A 19 5.58 6.44 -3.26
N LEU A 20 5.67 5.17 -2.85
CA LEU A 20 5.86 4.07 -3.79
C LEU A 20 4.67 3.94 -4.75
N TYR A 21 3.44 3.94 -4.24
CA TYR A 21 2.24 3.84 -5.07
C TYR A 21 2.09 5.05 -6.01
N ASP A 22 2.32 6.26 -5.51
CA ASP A 22 2.34 7.48 -6.32
C ASP A 22 3.39 7.39 -7.43
N TRP A 23 4.58 6.88 -7.10
CA TRP A 23 5.64 6.68 -8.09
C TRP A 23 5.21 5.67 -9.15
N LEU A 24 4.68 4.51 -8.75
CA LEU A 24 4.21 3.46 -9.66
C LEU A 24 3.09 3.98 -10.57
N ASN A 25 2.17 4.78 -10.03
CA ASN A 25 1.07 5.35 -10.80
C ASN A 25 1.53 6.47 -11.76
N SER A 26 2.54 7.26 -11.38
CA SER A 26 2.92 8.49 -12.12
C SER A 26 4.09 8.32 -13.08
N ASN A 27 5.08 7.48 -12.77
CA ASN A 27 6.35 7.39 -13.52
C ASN A 27 6.40 6.23 -14.52
N LEU A 28 5.32 5.47 -14.59
CA LEU A 28 5.17 4.35 -15.50
C LEU A 28 4.42 4.76 -16.77
N THR A 29 4.87 5.83 -17.45
CA THR A 29 4.43 6.21 -18.81
C THR A 29 5.33 5.59 -19.89
N SER A 30 4.78 5.48 -21.11
CA SER A 30 5.21 4.76 -22.34
C SER A 30 6.56 4.01 -22.28
N THR A 31 6.47 2.70 -22.52
CA THR A 31 7.48 1.69 -22.20
C THR A 31 7.91 0.84 -23.40
N ALA A 32 7.74 1.35 -24.63
CA ALA A 32 8.01 0.62 -25.86
C ALA A 32 9.42 -0.04 -25.88
N GLN A 33 10.44 0.65 -25.36
CA GLN A 33 11.81 0.10 -25.29
C GLN A 33 11.95 -1.14 -24.40
N TYR A 34 10.99 -1.40 -23.50
CA TYR A 34 10.95 -2.56 -22.61
C TYR A 34 10.00 -3.66 -23.09
N TYR A 35 9.33 -3.49 -24.26
CA TYR A 35 8.40 -4.50 -24.77
C TYR A 35 9.11 -5.80 -25.15
N SER A 36 10.34 -5.69 -25.68
CA SER A 36 11.17 -6.84 -26.03
C SER A 36 11.54 -7.70 -24.82
N ASP A 37 11.59 -7.11 -23.61
CA ASP A 37 11.85 -7.86 -22.38
C ASP A 37 10.65 -8.73 -21.96
N CYS A 38 9.45 -8.41 -22.45
CA CYS A 38 8.21 -9.14 -22.18
C CYS A 38 7.97 -10.29 -23.17
N TYR A 39 9.00 -10.73 -23.89
CA TYR A 39 8.89 -11.73 -24.96
C TYR A 39 8.34 -13.09 -24.51
N THR A 40 8.46 -13.43 -23.23
CA THR A 40 7.95 -14.70 -22.72
C THR A 40 6.45 -14.70 -22.47
N LEU A 41 5.77 -13.54 -22.39
CA LEU A 41 4.30 -13.48 -22.29
C LEU A 41 3.64 -14.32 -23.40
N LYS A 42 2.44 -14.86 -23.13
CA LYS A 42 1.61 -15.46 -24.18
C LYS A 42 1.30 -14.44 -25.28
N ASP A 43 1.19 -14.89 -26.51
CA ASP A 43 1.01 -13.99 -27.67
C ASP A 43 -0.30 -13.21 -27.61
N SER A 44 -1.38 -13.81 -27.09
CA SER A 44 -2.63 -13.10 -26.84
C SER A 44 -2.46 -11.93 -25.86
N TYR A 45 -1.59 -12.06 -24.86
CA TYR A 45 -1.31 -11.00 -23.89
C TYR A 45 -0.35 -9.94 -24.45
N LYS A 46 0.51 -10.29 -25.41
CA LYS A 46 1.34 -9.31 -26.13
C LYS A 46 0.52 -8.41 -27.05
N GLN A 47 -0.62 -8.90 -27.54
CA GLN A 47 -1.54 -8.15 -28.40
C GLN A 47 -2.48 -7.24 -27.59
N ASP A 48 -2.59 -7.41 -26.27
CA ASP A 48 -3.34 -6.51 -25.39
C ASP A 48 -2.42 -5.39 -24.88
N ASP A 49 -2.61 -4.18 -25.40
CA ASP A 49 -1.84 -2.98 -25.06
C ASP A 49 -1.76 -2.71 -23.56
N ARG A 50 -2.82 -3.07 -22.80
CA ARG A 50 -2.85 -2.89 -21.35
C ARG A 50 -1.87 -3.82 -20.65
N ILE A 51 -1.76 -5.05 -21.14
CA ILE A 51 -0.94 -6.11 -20.54
C ILE A 51 0.52 -5.99 -20.94
N ILE A 52 0.81 -5.81 -22.23
CA ILE A 52 2.18 -5.55 -22.68
C ILE A 52 2.70 -4.25 -22.07
N GLY A 53 1.85 -3.22 -21.99
CA GLY A 53 2.14 -1.96 -21.30
C GLY A 53 2.43 -2.17 -19.81
N LEU A 54 1.60 -2.94 -19.10
CA LEU A 54 1.84 -3.27 -17.68
C LEU A 54 3.16 -4.03 -17.49
N CYS A 55 3.41 -5.08 -18.28
CA CYS A 55 4.64 -5.86 -18.19
C CYS A 55 5.87 -4.97 -18.36
N ALA A 56 5.89 -4.14 -19.40
CA ALA A 56 7.01 -3.28 -19.71
C ALA A 56 7.23 -2.19 -18.64
N ARG A 57 6.16 -1.71 -18.00
CA ARG A 57 6.20 -0.83 -16.82
C ARG A 57 6.86 -1.51 -15.62
N VAL A 58 6.51 -2.77 -15.34
CA VAL A 58 7.14 -3.56 -14.28
C VAL A 58 8.62 -3.82 -14.59
N VAL A 59 8.96 -4.19 -15.83
CA VAL A 59 10.35 -4.39 -16.26
C VAL A 59 11.19 -3.12 -16.06
N LYS A 60 10.67 -1.95 -16.48
CA LYS A 60 11.32 -0.64 -16.28
C LYS A 60 11.64 -0.41 -14.80
N TYR A 61 10.68 -0.67 -13.90
CA TYR A 61 10.90 -0.52 -12.47
C TYR A 61 12.00 -1.46 -11.95
N ILE A 62 11.97 -2.74 -12.35
CA ILE A 62 12.92 -3.76 -11.90
C ILE A 62 14.34 -3.46 -12.40
N LYS A 63 14.48 -2.99 -13.64
CA LYS A 63 15.79 -2.65 -14.24
C LYS A 63 16.38 -1.37 -13.66
N ASN A 64 15.56 -0.33 -13.49
CA ASN A 64 16.08 0.98 -13.10
C ASN A 64 16.11 1.19 -11.59
N LYS A 65 15.34 0.42 -10.80
CA LYS A 65 15.13 0.56 -9.35
C LYS A 65 15.27 2.02 -8.89
N PRO A 66 14.24 2.86 -9.12
CA PRO A 66 14.34 4.28 -8.79
C PRO A 66 14.82 4.43 -7.34
N TYR A 67 15.81 5.30 -7.12
CA TYR A 67 16.21 5.68 -5.77
C TYR A 67 15.05 6.49 -5.17
N ILE A 68 14.19 5.82 -4.42
CA ILE A 68 13.16 6.50 -3.63
C ILE A 68 13.87 7.04 -2.39
N SER A 69 14.20 8.34 -2.42
CA SER A 69 14.89 9.05 -1.34
C SER A 69 14.25 8.74 0.03
N ASN A 70 15.09 8.31 0.97
CA ASN A 70 14.86 8.12 2.42
C ASN A 70 14.48 6.71 2.94
N GLY A 71 15.14 5.62 2.52
CA GLY A 71 15.01 4.40 3.33
C GLY A 71 15.89 3.24 2.93
N GLU A 72 16.97 3.00 3.65
CA GLU A 72 17.65 1.69 3.62
C GLU A 72 16.69 0.53 3.94
N HIS A 73 15.64 0.79 4.74
CA HIS A 73 14.56 -0.14 5.07
C HIS A 73 13.58 -0.44 3.93
N LEU A 74 13.59 0.35 2.86
CA LEU A 74 12.64 0.18 1.76
C LEU A 74 13.10 -0.85 0.71
N LYS A 75 14.39 -1.19 0.70
CA LYS A 75 15.01 -2.07 -0.31
C LYS A 75 14.33 -3.45 -0.41
N ASP A 76 13.88 -4.01 0.72
CA ASP A 76 13.23 -5.33 0.75
C ASP A 76 11.69 -5.25 0.71
N HIS A 77 11.09 -4.12 1.12
CA HIS A 77 9.64 -3.96 1.22
C HIS A 77 8.96 -3.54 -0.09
N HIS A 78 9.72 -2.90 -0.98
CA HIS A 78 9.23 -2.43 -2.28
C HIS A 78 8.66 -3.56 -3.17
N CYS A 79 9.24 -4.75 -3.09
CA CYS A 79 8.87 -5.85 -4.00
C CYS A 79 7.55 -6.50 -3.62
N ASN A 80 7.27 -6.61 -2.32
CA ASN A 80 5.96 -7.05 -1.85
C ASN A 80 4.87 -6.05 -2.23
N LEU A 81 5.08 -4.76 -1.97
CA LEU A 81 4.11 -3.72 -2.37
C LEU A 81 3.93 -3.64 -3.89
N LEU A 82 4.99 -3.85 -4.66
CA LEU A 82 4.91 -3.97 -6.12
C LEU A 82 4.06 -5.18 -6.54
N SER A 83 4.19 -6.31 -5.85
CA SER A 83 3.39 -7.51 -6.13
C SER A 83 1.90 -7.24 -5.94
N TYR A 84 1.52 -6.56 -4.85
CA TYR A 84 0.15 -6.08 -4.64
C TYR A 84 -0.29 -5.14 -5.75
N TRP A 85 0.53 -4.14 -6.10
CA TRP A 85 0.18 -3.14 -7.11
C TRP A 85 -0.05 -3.77 -8.49
N ILE A 86 0.82 -4.69 -8.94
CA ILE A 86 0.66 -5.39 -10.22
C ILE A 86 -0.65 -6.16 -10.22
N TYR A 87 -0.92 -6.93 -9.16
CA TYR A 87 -2.13 -7.72 -9.09
C TYR A 87 -3.38 -6.83 -9.11
N GLU A 88 -3.36 -5.67 -8.44
CA GLU A 88 -4.47 -4.71 -8.46
C GLU A 88 -4.75 -4.13 -9.85
N GLN A 89 -3.71 -3.88 -10.65
CA GLN A 89 -3.91 -3.51 -12.05
C GLN A 89 -4.65 -4.62 -12.80
N LEU A 90 -4.25 -5.88 -12.62
CA LEU A 90 -4.88 -7.02 -13.28
C LEU A 90 -6.33 -7.24 -12.82
N VAL A 91 -6.59 -7.11 -11.51
CA VAL A 91 -7.95 -7.12 -10.95
C VAL A 91 -8.82 -6.04 -11.59
N SER A 92 -8.28 -4.85 -11.84
CA SER A 92 -9.03 -3.79 -12.53
C SER A 92 -9.34 -4.11 -13.99
N TYR A 93 -8.58 -5.00 -14.64
CA TYR A 93 -8.76 -5.36 -16.05
C TYR A 93 -9.70 -6.56 -16.24
N TYR A 94 -9.63 -7.56 -15.35
CA TYR A 94 -10.32 -8.85 -15.52
C TYR A 94 -11.19 -9.26 -14.31
N GLY A 95 -11.09 -8.56 -13.18
CA GLY A 95 -11.76 -8.92 -11.92
C GLY A 95 -10.91 -9.81 -11.00
N ASP A 96 -11.21 -9.81 -9.70
CA ASP A 96 -10.35 -10.43 -8.67
C ASP A 96 -10.26 -11.96 -8.80
N ASN A 97 -11.40 -12.60 -9.07
CA ASN A 97 -11.55 -14.05 -9.12
C ASN A 97 -11.48 -14.61 -10.56
N SER A 98 -10.94 -13.84 -11.51
CA SER A 98 -10.78 -14.28 -12.89
C SER A 98 -9.54 -15.18 -13.05
N ASN A 99 -9.69 -16.26 -13.83
CA ASN A 99 -8.57 -17.11 -14.22
C ASN A 99 -7.53 -16.31 -15.03
N GLU A 100 -7.98 -15.36 -15.85
CA GLU A 100 -7.11 -14.46 -16.61
C GLU A 100 -6.24 -13.62 -15.68
N THR A 101 -6.78 -13.05 -14.60
CA THR A 101 -5.99 -12.32 -13.59
C THR A 101 -4.84 -13.17 -13.05
N PHE A 102 -5.14 -14.42 -12.66
CA PHE A 102 -4.13 -15.36 -12.16
C PHE A 102 -3.08 -15.71 -13.21
N HIS A 103 -3.51 -16.07 -14.41
CA HIS A 103 -2.62 -16.50 -15.50
C HIS A 103 -1.71 -15.39 -15.99
N VAL A 104 -2.24 -14.16 -16.14
CA VAL A 104 -1.44 -13.01 -16.55
C VAL A 104 -0.42 -12.65 -15.47
N PHE A 105 -0.80 -12.71 -14.19
CA PHE A 105 0.14 -12.48 -13.09
C PHE A 105 1.29 -13.49 -13.13
N ALA A 106 0.98 -14.78 -13.29
CA ALA A 106 1.99 -15.85 -13.40
C ALA A 106 2.93 -15.64 -14.62
N ASP A 107 2.39 -15.19 -15.76
CA ASP A 107 3.20 -14.87 -16.93
C ASP A 107 4.13 -13.67 -16.70
N ILE A 108 3.67 -12.62 -16.00
CA ILE A 108 4.53 -11.50 -15.58
C ILE A 108 5.65 -12.00 -14.65
N LEU A 109 5.35 -12.87 -13.68
CA LEU A 109 6.38 -13.46 -12.81
C LEU A 109 7.44 -14.23 -13.62
N ARG A 110 7.01 -14.96 -14.65
CA ARG A 110 7.91 -15.70 -15.55
C ARG A 110 8.80 -14.77 -16.37
N VAL A 111 8.28 -13.66 -16.88
CA VAL A 111 9.09 -12.61 -17.53
C VAL A 111 10.21 -12.15 -16.59
N LEU A 112 9.85 -11.79 -15.35
CA LEU A 112 10.82 -11.28 -14.39
C LEU A 112 11.86 -12.30 -13.95
N SER A 113 11.47 -13.58 -13.84
CA SER A 113 12.41 -14.68 -13.57
C SER A 113 13.48 -14.77 -14.67
N GLY A 114 13.08 -14.62 -15.94
CA GLY A 114 14.02 -14.55 -17.06
C GLY A 114 14.98 -13.36 -16.97
N LEU A 115 14.52 -12.20 -16.49
CA LEU A 115 15.37 -11.02 -16.30
C LEU A 115 16.37 -11.19 -15.15
N LYS A 116 15.97 -11.83 -14.04
CA LYS A 116 16.86 -12.05 -12.88
C LYS A 116 18.14 -12.80 -13.26
N TYR A 117 18.06 -13.73 -14.21
CA TYR A 117 19.23 -14.45 -14.73
C TYR A 117 20.28 -13.51 -15.33
N TYR A 118 19.86 -12.40 -15.95
CA TYR A 118 20.76 -11.43 -16.59
C TYR A 118 21.10 -10.22 -15.70
N LEU A 119 20.26 -9.92 -14.70
CA LEU A 119 20.42 -8.77 -13.81
C LEU A 119 21.24 -9.14 -12.57
N ASN A 120 22.58 -9.11 -12.70
CA ASN A 120 23.56 -9.37 -11.65
C ASN A 120 23.29 -8.54 -10.36
N ASN A 121 22.60 -9.13 -9.37
CA ASN A 121 22.30 -8.60 -8.01
C ASN A 121 21.02 -7.78 -7.79
N ASN A 122 20.08 -7.67 -8.75
CA ASN A 122 18.80 -7.00 -8.48
C ASN A 122 17.75 -7.96 -7.87
N LYS A 123 17.83 -8.15 -6.54
CA LYS A 123 17.00 -9.03 -5.71
C LYS A 123 15.54 -8.56 -5.48
N CYS A 124 14.82 -8.11 -6.50
CA CYS A 124 13.39 -7.88 -6.32
C CYS A 124 12.61 -9.16 -6.59
N GLU A 125 12.16 -9.81 -5.52
CA GLU A 125 11.34 -11.00 -5.60
C GLU A 125 9.88 -10.64 -5.34
N LEU A 126 9.05 -10.83 -6.37
CA LEU A 126 7.62 -10.63 -6.23
C LEU A 126 7.02 -11.81 -5.48
N ASN A 127 6.05 -11.52 -4.61
CA ASN A 127 5.29 -12.53 -3.91
C ASN A 127 4.32 -13.20 -4.90
N SER A 128 4.63 -14.45 -5.27
CA SER A 128 3.82 -15.24 -6.19
C SER A 128 2.49 -15.69 -5.58
N SER A 129 2.38 -15.68 -4.25
CA SER A 129 1.19 -16.12 -3.52
C SER A 129 0.09 -15.04 -3.45
N ILE A 130 0.36 -13.80 -3.89
CA ILE A 130 -0.61 -12.69 -3.88
C ILE A 130 -2.03 -13.11 -4.34
N PRO A 131 -2.24 -13.87 -5.43
CA PRO A 131 -3.57 -14.23 -5.88
C PRO A 131 -4.37 -15.08 -4.87
N ILE A 132 -3.69 -15.86 -4.03
CA ILE A 132 -4.31 -16.83 -3.11
C ILE A 132 -4.33 -16.36 -1.65
N ILE A 133 -3.85 -15.15 -1.36
CA ILE A 133 -3.85 -14.62 0.01
C ILE A 133 -5.30 -14.28 0.42
N PRO A 134 -5.85 -14.89 1.49
CA PRO A 134 -7.15 -14.48 2.02
C PRO A 134 -7.05 -13.11 2.67
N ASP A 135 -8.14 -12.32 2.64
CA ASP A 135 -8.18 -10.95 3.17
C ASP A 135 -7.03 -10.06 2.64
N ARG A 136 -6.66 -10.28 1.37
CA ARG A 136 -5.48 -9.67 0.72
C ARG A 136 -5.40 -8.15 0.92
N GLN A 137 -6.52 -7.44 0.80
CA GLN A 137 -6.56 -5.99 0.95
C GLN A 137 -6.28 -5.53 2.37
N GLU A 138 -6.82 -6.23 3.38
CA GLU A 138 -6.50 -5.92 4.77
C GLU A 138 -5.03 -6.19 5.12
N LYS A 139 -4.49 -7.32 4.64
CA LYS A 139 -3.06 -7.66 4.82
C LYS A 139 -2.15 -6.64 4.14
N LYS A 140 -2.53 -6.15 2.95
CA LYS A 140 -1.84 -5.04 2.28
C LYS A 140 -1.85 -3.78 3.14
N GLU A 141 -3.02 -3.40 3.68
CA GLU A 141 -3.15 -2.20 4.49
C GLU A 141 -2.40 -2.28 5.83
N LEU A 142 -2.31 -3.48 6.42
CA LEU A 142 -1.45 -3.73 7.57
C LEU A 142 0.02 -3.61 7.17
N TYR A 143 0.42 -4.25 6.07
CA TYR A 143 1.81 -4.21 5.57
C TYR A 143 2.29 -2.78 5.30
N LYS A 144 1.46 -1.96 4.65
CA LYS A 144 1.72 -0.54 4.41
C LYS A 144 1.97 0.21 5.73
N TYR A 145 1.09 0.01 6.72
CA TYR A 145 1.28 0.59 8.04
C TYR A 145 2.59 0.17 8.70
N CYS A 146 2.96 -1.11 8.62
CA CYS A 146 4.23 -1.62 9.17
C CYS A 146 5.45 -0.91 8.56
N ILE A 147 5.40 -0.61 7.26
CA ILE A 147 6.46 0.12 6.54
C ILE A 147 6.46 1.60 6.94
N ASP A 148 5.29 2.20 7.07
CA ASP A 148 5.12 3.63 7.34
C ASP A 148 5.47 4.01 8.78
N TYR A 149 5.38 3.06 9.73
CA TYR A 149 5.57 3.24 11.17
C TYR A 149 6.79 4.10 11.51
N LYS A 150 7.98 3.71 11.02
CA LYS A 150 9.24 4.40 11.35
C LYS A 150 9.25 5.84 10.86
N THR A 151 8.73 6.05 9.65
CA THR A 151 8.65 7.40 9.05
C THR A 151 7.69 8.29 9.81
N ILE A 152 6.55 7.76 10.27
CA ILE A 152 5.59 8.47 11.12
C ILE A 152 6.25 8.85 12.46
N LEU A 153 6.90 7.89 13.11
CA LEU A 153 7.56 8.11 14.40
C LEU A 153 8.66 9.18 14.31
N GLU A 154 9.46 9.17 13.23
CA GLU A 154 10.52 10.16 13.04
C GLU A 154 9.96 11.55 12.73
N LYS A 155 9.03 11.65 11.78
CA LYS A 155 8.53 12.95 11.32
C LYS A 155 7.62 13.64 12.33
N SER A 156 6.82 12.88 13.07
CA SER A 156 5.95 13.42 14.14
C SER A 156 6.73 14.08 15.28
N LYS A 157 8.02 13.75 15.46
CA LYS A 157 8.88 14.41 16.45
C LYS A 157 9.23 15.85 16.06
N HIS A 158 9.19 16.20 14.79
CA HIS A 158 9.71 17.48 14.29
C HIS A 158 8.66 18.38 13.64
N ARG A 159 7.54 17.81 13.14
CA ARG A 159 6.51 18.54 12.41
C ARG A 159 5.17 18.50 13.11
N LYS A 160 4.83 19.60 13.80
CA LYS A 160 3.56 19.76 14.53
C LYS A 160 2.37 19.84 13.58
N ASP A 161 2.53 20.54 12.46
CA ASP A 161 1.50 20.76 11.43
C ASP A 161 0.93 19.46 10.85
N GLN A 162 1.78 18.45 10.62
CA GLN A 162 1.36 17.16 10.05
C GLN A 162 1.09 16.08 11.11
N CYS A 163 1.32 16.38 12.39
CA CYS A 163 1.18 15.39 13.46
C CYS A 163 -0.27 14.89 13.59
N ASN A 164 -1.26 15.79 13.46
CA ASN A 164 -2.67 15.43 13.55
C ASN A 164 -3.09 14.46 12.45
N GLU A 165 -2.51 14.58 11.25
CA GLU A 165 -2.76 13.67 10.13
C GLU A 165 -2.20 12.28 10.42
N TYR A 166 -0.95 12.20 10.89
CA TYR A 166 -0.36 10.93 11.33
C TYR A 166 -1.18 10.28 12.45
N TYR A 167 -1.61 11.06 13.44
CA TYR A 167 -2.42 10.56 14.54
C TYR A 167 -3.70 9.91 14.01
N LYS A 168 -4.43 10.58 13.11
CA LYS A 168 -5.64 10.04 12.48
C LYS A 168 -5.35 8.78 11.66
N TYR A 169 -4.25 8.76 10.90
CA TYR A 169 -3.82 7.59 10.13
C TYR A 169 -3.54 6.39 11.05
N VAL A 170 -2.69 6.55 12.06
CA VAL A 170 -2.32 5.49 13.00
C VAL A 170 -3.53 5.00 13.80
N GLN A 171 -4.41 5.92 14.23
CA GLN A 171 -5.62 5.56 14.96
C GLN A 171 -6.53 4.62 14.15
N LYS A 172 -6.68 4.85 12.84
CA LYS A 172 -7.47 3.97 11.96
C LYS A 172 -6.87 2.56 11.86
N LYS A 173 -5.57 2.38 12.12
CA LYS A 173 -4.88 1.08 12.05
C LYS A 173 -5.02 0.23 13.31
N ILE A 174 -5.52 0.77 14.42
CA ILE A 174 -5.63 0.06 15.71
C ILE A 174 -6.43 -1.24 15.60
N GLN A 175 -7.64 -1.18 15.03
CA GLN A 175 -8.51 -2.37 14.97
C GLN A 175 -7.95 -3.41 14.01
N LEU A 176 -7.39 -2.97 12.88
CA LEU A 176 -6.73 -3.83 11.91
C LEU A 176 -5.54 -4.56 12.55
N TYR A 177 -4.66 -3.83 13.25
CA TYR A 177 -3.52 -4.42 13.94
C TYR A 177 -3.97 -5.44 14.99
N LYS A 178 -4.95 -5.10 15.84
CA LYS A 178 -5.47 -5.98 16.89
C LYS A 178 -6.07 -7.29 16.32
N LYS A 179 -6.77 -7.21 15.18
CA LYS A 179 -7.30 -8.39 14.48
C LYS A 179 -6.17 -9.37 14.14
N TYR A 180 -5.11 -8.88 13.49
CA TYR A 180 -3.99 -9.73 13.09
C TYR A 180 -3.09 -10.14 14.26
N GLU A 181 -2.96 -9.30 15.29
CA GLU A 181 -2.30 -9.67 16.54
C GLU A 181 -2.97 -10.89 17.19
N THR A 182 -4.29 -10.91 17.21
CA THR A 182 -5.07 -12.04 17.73
C THR A 182 -4.85 -13.30 16.89
N PHE A 183 -4.93 -13.19 15.56
CA PHE A 183 -4.67 -14.32 14.64
C PHE A 183 -3.23 -14.86 14.72
N CYS A 184 -2.26 -14.00 14.99
CA CYS A 184 -0.86 -14.41 15.09
C CYS A 184 -0.48 -14.94 16.49
N SER A 185 -1.28 -14.62 17.50
CA SER A 185 -1.09 -15.08 18.89
C SER A 185 -1.86 -16.37 19.20
N SER A 186 -2.83 -16.76 18.36
CA SER A 186 -3.54 -18.04 18.49
C SER A 186 -2.65 -19.24 18.14
N SER A 187 -3.03 -20.42 18.63
CA SER A 187 -2.41 -21.69 18.25
C SER A 187 -2.61 -22.00 16.77
N ASP A 188 -3.75 -21.62 16.20
CA ASP A 188 -3.99 -21.64 14.76
C ASP A 188 -3.45 -20.36 14.14
N LYS A 189 -2.39 -20.49 13.32
CA LYS A 189 -1.71 -19.37 12.66
C LYS A 189 -2.06 -19.23 11.18
N ARG A 190 -3.06 -19.96 10.65
CA ARG A 190 -3.40 -19.94 9.21
C ARG A 190 -3.69 -18.55 8.65
N ASN A 191 -4.21 -17.64 9.48
CA ASN A 191 -4.54 -16.28 9.08
C ASN A 191 -3.45 -15.24 9.39
N CYS A 192 -2.37 -15.66 10.05
CA CYS A 192 -1.25 -14.80 10.36
C CYS A 192 -0.40 -14.55 9.10
N PRO A 193 -0.21 -13.29 8.66
CA PRO A 193 0.61 -13.03 7.49
C PRO A 193 2.10 -13.21 7.82
N ASP A 194 2.88 -13.77 6.89
CA ASP A 194 4.30 -14.09 7.09
C ASP A 194 5.15 -12.88 7.51
N PHE A 195 4.77 -11.68 7.08
CA PHE A 195 5.46 -10.44 7.45
C PHE A 195 5.19 -9.99 8.89
N TYR A 196 4.21 -10.57 9.58
CA TYR A 196 3.72 -10.05 10.86
C TYR A 196 4.81 -9.99 11.93
N GLU A 197 5.72 -10.97 11.99
CA GLU A 197 6.81 -10.98 12.97
C GLU A 197 7.68 -9.71 12.88
N ASN A 198 7.91 -9.21 11.66
CA ASN A 198 8.64 -7.95 11.45
C ASN A 198 7.82 -6.70 11.85
N CYS A 199 6.49 -6.84 11.89
CA CYS A 199 5.55 -5.80 12.26
C CYS A 199 5.14 -5.83 13.73
N LYS A 200 5.45 -6.90 14.47
CA LYS A 200 5.02 -7.11 15.86
C LYS A 200 5.42 -6.00 16.84
N LYS A 201 6.52 -5.29 16.54
CA LYS A 201 7.01 -4.14 17.32
C LYS A 201 6.30 -2.82 16.98
N ASN A 202 5.44 -2.81 15.97
CA ASN A 202 4.83 -1.62 15.41
C ASN A 202 3.40 -1.42 15.95
N ASP A 203 3.16 -1.62 17.25
CA ASP A 203 1.82 -1.44 17.83
C ASP A 203 1.35 0.02 17.63
N PRO A 204 0.20 0.25 16.96
CA PRO A 204 -0.34 1.59 16.72
C PRO A 204 -0.69 2.34 17.99
N LYS A 205 -1.09 1.68 19.08
CA LYS A 205 -1.34 2.34 20.37
C LYS A 205 -0.05 2.90 20.95
N VAL A 206 1.02 2.08 20.93
CA VAL A 206 2.35 2.52 21.36
C VAL A 206 2.84 3.69 20.51
N LEU A 207 2.61 3.66 19.21
CA LEU A 207 2.96 4.78 18.34
C LEU A 207 2.17 6.05 18.68
N LEU A 208 0.85 5.96 18.86
CA LEU A 208 0.03 7.11 19.27
C LEU A 208 0.52 7.72 20.58
N ASP A 209 0.96 6.90 21.53
CA ASP A 209 1.51 7.35 22.81
C ASP A 209 2.81 8.13 22.67
N GLN A 210 3.54 7.94 21.57
CA GLN A 210 4.80 8.62 21.26
C GLN A 210 4.62 9.87 20.39
N LEU A 211 3.43 10.11 19.83
CA LEU A 211 3.18 11.29 18.99
C LEU A 211 3.04 12.54 19.86
N LYS A 212 3.78 13.61 19.51
CA LYS A 212 3.78 14.88 20.25
C LYS A 212 2.40 15.55 20.32
N CYS A 213 1.56 15.36 19.29
CA CYS A 213 0.21 15.91 19.22
C CYS A 213 -0.84 15.08 19.98
N LYS A 214 -0.45 14.04 20.73
CA LYS A 214 -1.41 13.18 21.45
C LYS A 214 -2.37 13.98 22.32
N GLU A 215 -1.86 14.90 23.13
CA GLU A 215 -2.68 15.68 24.07
C GLU A 215 -3.66 16.60 23.32
N GLU A 216 -3.18 17.30 22.30
CA GLU A 216 -4.01 18.14 21.42
C GLU A 216 -5.17 17.33 20.80
N MET A 217 -4.85 16.15 20.25
CA MET A 217 -5.84 15.26 19.63
C MET A 217 -6.83 14.63 20.63
N LEU A 218 -6.43 14.40 21.88
CA LEU A 218 -7.34 13.92 22.93
C LEU A 218 -8.30 15.03 23.39
N ASN A 219 -7.81 16.26 23.50
CA ASN A 219 -8.61 17.42 23.89
C ASN A 219 -9.63 17.79 22.80
N GLU A 220 -9.27 17.67 21.51
CA GLU A 220 -10.22 17.88 20.40
C GLU A 220 -11.38 16.89 20.42
N LYS A 221 -11.14 15.62 20.76
CA LYS A 221 -12.20 14.59 20.83
C LYS A 221 -13.17 14.78 22.00
N GLN A 222 -12.76 15.52 23.02
CA GLN A 222 -13.57 15.78 24.21
C GLN A 222 -14.43 17.06 24.06
N LYS A 223 -14.19 17.87 23.01
CA LYS A 223 -15.09 18.98 22.68
C LYS A 223 -16.39 18.40 22.09
N PRO A 224 -17.56 18.77 22.62
CA PRO A 224 -18.84 18.46 21.97
C PRO A 224 -18.84 19.02 20.54
N GLU A 225 -19.34 18.26 19.56
CA GLU A 225 -19.68 18.83 18.25
C GLU A 225 -20.70 19.95 18.48
N ASP A 226 -20.33 21.19 18.16
CA ASP A 226 -21.22 22.33 18.31
C ASP A 226 -22.51 22.07 17.53
N SER A 227 -23.61 21.93 18.27
CA SER A 227 -24.97 21.91 17.73
C SER A 227 -25.27 23.18 16.93
N PRO A 228 -26.15 23.13 15.92
CA PRO A 228 -26.38 24.27 15.04
C PRO A 228 -26.89 25.47 15.85
N VAL A 229 -26.22 26.61 15.71
CA VAL A 229 -26.68 27.90 16.21
C VAL A 229 -28.00 28.24 15.52
N LEU A 230 -29.12 28.02 16.21
CA LEU A 230 -30.41 28.62 15.87
C LEU A 230 -30.29 30.12 16.10
N THR A 231 -30.01 30.89 15.05
CA THR A 231 -30.21 32.33 15.06
C THR A 231 -31.70 32.62 15.21
N GLN A 232 -32.13 32.89 16.44
CA GLN A 232 -33.39 33.58 16.69
C GLN A 232 -33.30 34.99 16.11
N GLY A 233 -34.02 35.23 15.02
CA GLY A 233 -34.27 36.57 14.50
C GLY A 233 -35.08 37.37 15.52
N LYS A 234 -34.48 38.43 16.05
CA LYS A 234 -35.21 39.51 16.73
C LYS A 234 -35.96 40.30 15.66
N ASN A 235 -37.28 40.19 15.61
CA ASN A 235 -38.12 41.23 15.03
C ASN A 235 -38.34 42.30 16.12
N SER A 236 -37.83 43.50 15.89
CA SER A 236 -38.21 44.71 16.61
C SER A 236 -38.91 45.66 15.64
N ILE A 237 -40.18 45.93 15.98
CA ILE A 237 -41.04 47.09 15.68
C ILE A 237 -41.36 47.35 14.21
#